data_AF-A0A2A2IWP1-F1
#
_entry.id   AF-A0A2A2IWP1-F1
#
_cell.length_a   1.000
_cell.length_b   1.000
_cell.length_c   1.000
_cell.angle_alpha   90.00
_cell.angle_beta   90.00
_cell.angle_gamma   90.00
#
_symmetry.space_group_name_H-M   'P 1'
#
loop_
_entity.id
_entity.type
_entity.pdbx_description
1 polymer ?
#
loop_
_entity_poly.entity_id
_entity_poly.type
_entity_poly.pdbx_seq_one_letter_code
_entity_poly.pdbx_strand_id
1 'polypeptide(L)'
;MNKANGFSMIEILVTLLLITVGILGMVALQGKTLSYTQDSVQRNTAAALANDLMELIRANPAGLPASSGFYKASGTAFPGLPSGGCASTSTTTSEQLACWADRASRLLPGASGLLTSDFYICRTATPGTCANNGSAIEIQVAWTTKAGECLESTDNSSNANTKCTYRLRSEI
;
A
#
# COMPACT_ATOMS: atom_id res chain seq x y z
N MET A 1 22.84 -57.24 -33.44
CA MET A 1 21.39 -57.41 -33.15
C MET A 1 21.01 -56.39 -32.10
N ASN A 2 20.29 -55.33 -32.49
CA ASN A 2 19.89 -54.26 -31.57
C ASN A 2 18.60 -54.70 -30.86
N LYS A 3 18.69 -54.96 -29.55
CA LYS A 3 17.55 -55.23 -28.69
C LYS A 3 16.87 -53.89 -28.39
N ALA A 4 15.76 -53.60 -29.07
CA ALA A 4 14.89 -52.51 -28.69
C ALA A 4 14.13 -52.94 -27.42
N ASN A 5 14.61 -52.49 -26.26
CA ASN A 5 13.90 -52.67 -25.00
C ASN A 5 12.70 -51.70 -25.02
N GLY A 6 11.51 -52.23 -25.29
CA GLY A 6 10.27 -51.46 -25.24
C GLY A 6 9.99 -50.97 -23.82
N PHE A 7 9.52 -49.72 -23.73
CA PHE A 7 9.10 -49.08 -22.49
C PHE A 7 8.03 -49.93 -21.78
N SER A 8 8.21 -50.19 -20.48
CA SER A 8 7.20 -50.93 -19.70
C SER A 8 6.02 -50.01 -19.37
N MET A 9 4.78 -50.54 -19.39
CA MET A 9 3.57 -49.81 -18.97
C MET A 9 3.72 -49.17 -17.57
N ILE A 10 4.48 -49.82 -16.68
CA ILE A 10 4.76 -49.31 -15.33
C ILE A 10 5.58 -48.02 -15.35
N GLU A 11 6.49 -47.88 -16.33
CA GLU A 11 7.41 -46.75 -16.43
C GLU A 11 6.65 -45.48 -16.82
N ILE A 12 5.70 -45.59 -17.75
CA ILE A 12 4.83 -44.48 -18.15
C ILE A 12 3.88 -44.08 -17.01
N LEU A 13 3.39 -45.06 -16.24
CA LEU A 13 2.51 -44.77 -15.10
C LEU A 13 3.26 -44.00 -14.00
N VAL A 14 4.50 -44.40 -13.72
CA VAL A 14 5.36 -43.69 -12.75
C VAL A 14 5.77 -42.31 -13.27
N THR A 15 6.10 -42.14 -14.55
CA THR A 15 6.42 -40.80 -15.10
C THR A 15 5.23 -39.86 -15.04
N LEU A 16 4.02 -40.31 -15.38
CA LEU A 16 2.80 -39.53 -15.25
C LEU A 16 2.51 -39.14 -13.79
N LEU A 17 2.74 -40.06 -12.84
CA LEU A 17 2.60 -39.77 -11.41
C LEU A 17 3.60 -38.69 -10.95
N LEU A 18 4.87 -38.79 -11.35
CA LEU A 18 5.87 -37.79 -11.00
C LEU A 18 5.57 -36.42 -11.63
N ILE A 19 5.14 -36.39 -12.90
CA ILE A 19 4.78 -35.15 -13.60
C ILE A 19 3.57 -34.48 -12.94
N THR A 20 2.52 -35.24 -12.62
CA THR A 20 1.32 -34.69 -11.98
C THR A 20 1.63 -34.11 -10.60
N VAL A 21 2.43 -34.81 -9.77
CA VAL A 21 2.89 -34.29 -8.47
C VAL A 21 3.74 -33.03 -8.67
N GLY A 22 4.64 -33.01 -9.65
CA GLY A 22 5.48 -31.84 -9.96
C GLY A 22 4.67 -30.61 -10.38
N ILE A 23 3.65 -30.79 -11.22
CA ILE A 23 2.76 -29.69 -11.67
C ILE A 23 1.93 -29.16 -10.50
N LEU A 24 1.37 -30.04 -9.67
CA LEU A 24 0.60 -29.61 -8.47
C LEU A 24 1.47 -28.79 -7.50
N GLY A 25 2.72 -29.22 -7.29
CA GLY A 25 3.69 -28.46 -6.50
C GLY A 25 3.98 -27.08 -7.09
N MET A 26 4.19 -26.99 -8.41
CA MET A 26 4.43 -25.71 -9.09
C MET A 26 3.22 -24.76 -9.01
N VAL A 27 2.00 -25.26 -9.22
CA VAL A 27 0.77 -24.45 -9.14
C VAL A 27 0.56 -23.89 -7.73
N ALA A 28 0.82 -24.70 -6.70
CA ALA A 28 0.74 -24.23 -5.32
C ALA A 28 1.71 -23.07 -5.03
N LEU A 29 2.95 -23.16 -5.55
CA LEU A 29 3.94 -22.09 -5.43
C LEU A 29 3.54 -20.83 -6.22
N GLN A 30 3.07 -20.99 -7.46
CA GLN A 30 2.61 -19.86 -8.29
C GLN A 30 1.46 -19.10 -7.62
N GLY A 31 0.52 -19.81 -6.98
CA GLY A 31 -0.58 -19.19 -6.23
C GLY A 31 -0.10 -18.30 -5.08
N LYS A 32 0.92 -18.74 -4.33
CA LYS A 32 1.53 -17.96 -3.25
C LYS A 32 2.32 -16.76 -3.78
N THR A 33 3.03 -16.92 -4.90
CA THR A 33 3.77 -15.83 -5.54
C THR A 33 2.85 -14.71 -5.99
N LEU A 34 1.65 -15.03 -6.49
CA LEU A 34 0.70 -14.02 -6.94
C LEU A 34 0.25 -13.09 -5.81
N SER A 35 -0.06 -13.62 -4.61
CA SER A 35 -0.44 -12.79 -3.47
C SER A 35 0.69 -11.86 -3.03
N TYR A 36 1.93 -12.36 -2.99
CA TYR A 36 3.11 -11.52 -2.65
C TYR A 36 3.38 -10.44 -3.68
N THR A 37 3.14 -10.73 -4.96
CA THR A 37 3.32 -9.76 -6.05
C THR A 37 2.30 -8.63 -5.93
N GLN A 38 1.03 -8.96 -5.63
CA GLN A 38 0.00 -7.95 -5.41
C GLN A 38 0.39 -7.03 -4.25
N ASP A 39 0.68 -7.57 -3.06
CA ASP A 39 1.05 -6.78 -1.89
C ASP A 39 2.24 -5.83 -2.17
N SER A 40 3.27 -6.35 -2.87
CA SER A 40 4.42 -5.55 -3.28
C SER A 40 4.01 -4.36 -4.17
N VAL A 41 3.06 -4.53 -5.08
CA VAL A 41 2.53 -3.45 -5.94
C VAL A 41 1.76 -2.42 -5.12
N GLN A 42 0.90 -2.84 -4.18
CA GLN A 42 0.17 -1.90 -3.33
C GLN A 42 1.12 -1.12 -2.41
N ARG A 43 2.10 -1.79 -1.80
CA ARG A 43 3.10 -1.14 -0.95
C ARG A 43 3.98 -0.17 -1.74
N ASN A 44 4.35 -0.52 -2.97
CA ASN A 44 5.07 0.39 -3.86
C ASN A 44 4.23 1.62 -4.23
N THR A 45 2.93 1.42 -4.48
CA THR A 45 1.99 2.52 -4.76
C THR A 45 1.82 3.44 -3.54
N ALA A 46 1.69 2.86 -2.35
CA ALA A 46 1.63 3.58 -1.08
C ALA A 46 2.93 4.38 -0.82
N ALA A 47 4.09 3.78 -1.08
CA ALA A 47 5.38 4.45 -0.98
C ALA A 47 5.51 5.62 -1.97
N ALA A 48 5.10 5.42 -3.22
CA ALA A 48 5.07 6.48 -4.22
C ALA A 48 4.16 7.64 -3.78
N LEU A 49 2.94 7.35 -3.30
CA LEU A 49 2.01 8.36 -2.80
C LEU A 49 2.57 9.15 -1.60
N ALA A 50 3.23 8.48 -0.66
CA ALA A 50 3.83 9.14 0.51
C ALA A 50 5.00 10.03 0.10
N ASN A 51 5.85 9.56 -0.82
CA ASN A 51 6.96 10.36 -1.36
C ASN A 51 6.43 11.57 -2.16
N ASP A 52 5.44 11.36 -3.03
CA ASP A 52 4.79 12.44 -3.77
C ASP A 52 4.30 13.53 -2.81
N LEU A 53 3.60 13.16 -1.73
CA LEU A 53 3.12 14.14 -0.76
C LEU A 53 4.26 14.86 -0.04
N MET A 54 5.32 14.14 0.33
CA MET A 54 6.49 14.75 0.95
C MET A 54 7.14 15.79 0.03
N GLU A 55 7.23 15.48 -1.26
CA GLU A 55 7.74 16.42 -2.26
C GLU A 55 6.78 17.61 -2.46
N LEU A 56 5.46 17.41 -2.43
CA LEU A 56 4.49 18.51 -2.43
C LEU A 56 4.69 19.46 -1.23
N ILE A 57 4.91 18.90 -0.03
CA ILE A 57 5.16 19.68 1.19
C ILE A 57 6.46 20.48 1.08
N ARG A 58 7.53 19.87 0.53
CA ARG A 58 8.84 20.52 0.35
C ARG A 58 8.83 21.59 -0.74
N ALA A 59 8.14 21.33 -1.85
CA ALA A 59 8.07 22.24 -2.99
C ALA A 59 7.25 23.49 -2.69
N ASN A 60 6.31 23.41 -1.73
CA ASN A 60 5.46 24.54 -1.36
C ASN A 60 6.06 25.33 -0.17
N PRO A 61 6.33 26.64 -0.32
CA PRO A 61 6.84 27.48 0.79
C PRO A 61 5.94 27.50 2.03
N ALA A 62 4.63 27.31 1.85
CA ALA A 62 3.65 27.22 2.94
C ALA A 62 3.48 25.78 3.49
N GLY A 63 4.31 24.83 3.05
CA GLY A 63 4.21 23.42 3.42
C GLY A 63 4.85 23.06 4.76
N LEU A 64 5.98 23.68 5.07
CA LEU A 64 6.76 23.39 6.28
C LEU A 64 6.19 23.93 7.61
N PRO A 65 5.62 25.17 7.67
CA PRO A 65 5.13 25.73 8.93
C PRO A 65 4.09 24.82 9.57
N ALA A 66 4.11 24.66 10.90
CA ALA A 66 3.21 23.76 11.63
C ALA A 66 1.71 24.06 11.39
N SER A 67 1.38 25.26 10.93
CA SER A 67 0.03 25.68 10.52
C SER A 67 -0.32 25.33 9.06
N SER A 68 0.49 24.52 8.37
CA SER A 68 0.26 24.18 6.97
C SER A 68 -1.02 23.38 6.78
N GLY A 69 -1.75 23.66 5.69
CA GLY A 69 -2.93 22.90 5.27
C GLY A 69 -2.62 21.49 4.76
N PHE A 70 -1.35 21.09 4.67
CA PHE A 70 -0.97 19.70 4.39
C PHE A 70 -1.05 18.78 5.61
N TYR A 71 -1.08 19.32 6.82
CA TYR A 71 -1.15 18.50 8.03
C TYR A 71 -2.59 18.10 8.33
N LYS A 72 -2.76 16.82 8.65
CA LYS A 72 -4.01 16.16 9.00
C LYS A 72 -3.76 15.25 10.21
N ALA A 73 -4.48 15.50 11.29
CA ALA A 73 -4.44 14.62 12.46
C ALA A 73 -5.12 13.27 12.18
N SER A 74 -4.77 12.26 12.98
CA SER A 74 -5.46 10.97 12.96
C SER A 74 -6.92 11.17 13.39
N GLY A 75 -7.87 10.53 12.69
CA GLY A 75 -9.30 10.62 13.00
C GLY A 75 -10.03 11.86 12.47
N THR A 76 -9.34 12.81 11.83
CA THR A 76 -9.98 13.96 11.17
C THR A 76 -10.24 13.68 9.70
N ALA A 77 -11.24 14.32 9.10
CA ALA A 77 -11.47 14.23 7.66
C ALA A 77 -10.38 14.99 6.87
N PHE A 78 -10.14 14.57 5.62
CA PHE A 78 -9.39 15.38 4.67
C PHE A 78 -10.20 16.62 4.25
N PRO A 79 -9.53 17.70 3.80
CA PRO A 79 -10.21 18.82 3.16
C PRO A 79 -11.04 18.37 1.95
N GLY A 80 -12.14 19.08 1.68
CA GLY A 80 -12.99 18.82 0.52
C GLY A 80 -12.28 19.13 -0.80
N LEU A 81 -12.66 18.43 -1.88
CA LEU A 81 -12.13 18.70 -3.20
C LEU A 81 -12.45 20.14 -3.66
N PRO A 82 -11.53 20.80 -4.39
CA PRO A 82 -11.80 22.11 -4.99
C PRO A 82 -12.92 22.02 -6.03
N SER A 83 -13.69 23.09 -6.19
CA SER A 83 -14.83 23.16 -7.12
C SER A 83 -14.45 22.98 -8.59
N GLY A 84 -13.21 23.33 -8.97
CA GLY A 84 -12.64 23.10 -10.30
C GLY A 84 -12.01 21.72 -10.49
N GLY A 85 -12.06 20.86 -9.48
CA GLY A 85 -11.39 19.56 -9.46
C GLY A 85 -9.86 19.65 -9.42
N CYS A 86 -9.21 18.50 -9.55
CA CYS A 86 -7.77 18.35 -9.38
C CYS A 86 -6.95 18.55 -10.67
N ALA A 87 -7.57 19.09 -11.71
CA ALA A 87 -6.92 19.39 -12.99
C ALA A 87 -6.22 20.76 -13.00
N SER A 88 -6.60 21.65 -12.08
CA SER A 88 -5.98 22.97 -11.94
C SER A 88 -4.86 22.95 -10.89
N THR A 89 -3.76 23.65 -11.15
CA THR A 89 -2.68 23.86 -10.18
C THR A 89 -3.17 24.79 -9.08
N SER A 90 -3.87 24.23 -8.09
CA SER A 90 -4.24 24.97 -6.88
C SER A 90 -2.99 25.48 -6.18
N THR A 91 -3.04 26.71 -5.68
CA THR A 91 -1.99 27.33 -4.87
C THR A 91 -2.19 27.09 -3.37
N THR A 92 -3.35 26.58 -2.97
CA THR A 92 -3.70 26.36 -1.56
C THR A 92 -3.28 24.96 -1.12
N THR A 93 -2.54 24.88 -0.01
CA THR A 93 -2.03 23.61 0.53
C THR A 93 -3.14 22.61 0.88
N SER A 94 -4.29 23.08 1.39
CA SER A 94 -5.44 22.23 1.70
C SER A 94 -6.10 21.62 0.46
N GLU A 95 -6.20 22.37 -0.64
CA GLU A 95 -6.74 21.86 -1.91
C GLU A 95 -5.77 20.87 -2.56
N GLN A 96 -4.45 21.14 -2.49
CA GLN A 96 -3.41 20.20 -2.92
C GLN A 96 -3.50 18.88 -2.13
N LEU A 97 -3.69 18.96 -0.81
CA LEU A 97 -3.90 17.79 0.04
C LEU A 97 -5.19 17.04 -0.31
N ALA A 98 -6.29 17.75 -0.58
CA ALA A 98 -7.55 17.14 -0.99
C ALA A 98 -7.41 16.36 -2.30
N CYS A 99 -6.67 16.91 -3.26
CA CYS A 99 -6.41 16.26 -4.54
C CYS A 99 -5.49 15.05 -4.42
N TRP A 100 -4.47 15.13 -3.57
CA TRP A 100 -3.67 13.98 -3.22
C TRP A 100 -4.51 12.87 -2.57
N ALA A 101 -5.41 13.23 -1.64
CA ALA A 101 -6.28 12.27 -0.96
C ALA A 101 -7.28 11.59 -1.92
N ASP A 102 -7.86 12.34 -2.86
CA ASP A 102 -8.70 11.75 -3.92
C ASP A 102 -7.90 10.76 -4.77
N ARG A 103 -6.69 11.12 -5.21
CA ARG A 103 -5.81 10.21 -5.95
C ARG A 103 -5.45 8.97 -5.13
N ALA A 104 -5.10 9.12 -3.85
CA ALA A 104 -4.79 8.01 -2.96
C ALA A 104 -5.99 7.07 -2.81
N SER A 105 -7.20 7.61 -2.69
CA SER A 105 -8.43 6.81 -2.59
C SER A 105 -8.75 5.98 -3.83
N ARG A 106 -8.30 6.43 -5.01
CA ARG A 106 -8.48 5.73 -6.30
C ARG A 106 -7.41 4.68 -6.57
N LEU A 107 -6.18 4.94 -6.12
CA LEU A 107 -5.03 4.06 -6.37
C LEU A 107 -4.92 2.92 -5.36
N LEU A 108 -5.38 3.14 -4.12
CA LEU A 108 -5.29 2.16 -3.06
C LEU A 108 -6.64 1.46 -2.81
N PRO A 109 -6.69 0.12 -2.78
CA PRO A 109 -7.93 -0.61 -2.55
C PRO A 109 -8.48 -0.33 -1.14
N GLY A 110 -9.76 0.05 -1.07
CA GLY A 110 -10.47 0.32 0.19
C GLY A 110 -10.00 1.55 0.97
N ALA A 111 -9.07 2.36 0.42
CA ALA A 111 -8.55 3.54 1.09
C ALA A 111 -9.62 4.60 1.38
N SER A 112 -10.67 4.69 0.56
CA SER A 112 -11.79 5.64 0.76
C SER A 112 -12.46 5.52 2.13
N GLY A 113 -12.56 4.32 2.69
CA GLY A 113 -13.08 4.08 4.04
C GLY A 113 -12.07 4.29 5.17
N LEU A 114 -10.79 4.46 4.84
CA LEU A 114 -9.68 4.57 5.78
C LEU A 114 -9.11 5.99 5.88
N LEU A 115 -9.45 6.88 4.95
CA LEU A 115 -8.96 8.26 4.87
C LEU A 115 -9.10 9.03 6.20
N THR A 116 -10.20 8.83 6.94
CA THR A 116 -10.41 9.55 8.20
C THR A 116 -9.65 8.89 9.36
N SER A 117 -9.75 7.57 9.50
CA SER A 117 -9.27 6.83 10.66
C SER A 117 -7.77 6.52 10.64
N ASP A 118 -7.26 6.08 9.49
CA ASP A 118 -5.97 5.41 9.38
C ASP A 118 -4.95 6.20 8.55
N PHE A 119 -5.32 7.34 7.96
CA PHE A 119 -4.39 8.27 7.34
C PHE A 119 -4.08 9.41 8.31
N TYR A 120 -2.81 9.81 8.38
CA TYR A 120 -2.43 11.04 9.06
C TYR A 120 -1.16 11.62 8.44
N ILE A 121 -1.03 12.93 8.54
CA ILE A 121 0.11 13.71 8.07
C ILE A 121 0.41 14.74 9.14
N CYS A 122 1.51 14.60 9.85
CA CYS A 122 1.81 15.51 10.95
C CYS A 122 3.28 15.51 11.30
N ARG A 123 3.64 16.52 12.09
CA ARG A 123 4.94 16.56 12.73
C ARG A 123 4.91 15.68 13.96
N THR A 124 5.93 14.86 14.14
CA THR A 124 6.09 14.05 15.35
C THR A 124 7.55 13.93 15.75
N ALA A 125 7.81 13.95 17.07
CA ALA A 125 9.09 13.54 17.63
C ALA A 125 9.20 12.01 17.73
N THR A 126 8.07 11.34 17.94
CA THR A 126 7.97 9.90 18.19
C THR A 126 7.34 9.17 17.00
N PRO A 127 7.96 8.09 16.49
CA PRO A 127 7.44 7.38 15.33
C PRO A 127 6.10 6.68 15.64
N GLY A 128 5.18 6.69 14.68
CA GLY A 128 3.89 6.00 14.78
C GLY A 128 2.82 6.72 15.60
N THR A 129 3.07 7.95 16.01
CA THR A 129 2.10 8.79 16.74
C THR A 129 1.98 10.14 16.08
N CYS A 130 0.76 10.63 15.93
CA CYS A 130 0.49 11.94 15.34
C CYS A 130 0.25 13.00 16.42
N ALA A 131 1.34 13.49 17.04
CA ALA A 131 1.27 14.41 18.18
C ALA A 131 1.42 15.90 17.82
N ASN A 132 1.60 16.23 16.53
CA ASN A 132 1.83 17.60 16.04
C ASN A 132 2.98 18.33 16.77
N ASN A 133 4.00 17.57 17.17
CA ASN A 133 5.18 18.05 17.88
C ASN A 133 6.46 17.64 17.14
N GLY A 134 7.60 18.25 17.44
CA GLY A 134 8.87 17.85 16.83
C GLY A 134 9.10 18.37 15.40
N SER A 135 10.26 18.00 14.86
CA SER A 135 10.75 18.50 13.56
C SER A 135 10.45 17.59 12.39
N ALA A 136 10.37 16.28 12.62
CA ALA A 136 10.15 15.29 11.57
C ALA A 136 8.69 15.26 11.11
N ILE A 137 8.46 15.17 9.79
CA ILE A 137 7.15 14.90 9.22
C ILE A 137 6.96 13.39 9.09
N GLU A 138 5.82 12.90 9.54
CA GLU A 138 5.38 11.53 9.35
C GLU A 138 4.08 11.49 8.54
N ILE A 139 4.08 10.67 7.50
CA ILE A 139 2.95 10.41 6.61
C ILE A 139 2.59 8.94 6.76
N GLN A 140 1.36 8.66 7.17
CA GLN A 140 0.78 7.32 7.16
C GLN A 140 -0.31 7.22 6.10
N VAL A 141 -0.18 6.21 5.25
CA VAL A 141 -1.22 5.79 4.29
C VAL A 141 -1.67 4.37 4.61
N ALA A 142 -2.92 4.06 4.31
CA ALA A 142 -3.52 2.78 4.61
C ALA A 142 -4.34 2.24 3.44
N TRP A 143 -4.40 0.92 3.31
CA TRP A 143 -5.24 0.23 2.33
C TRP A 143 -5.76 -1.09 2.89
N THR A 144 -6.76 -1.67 2.23
CA THR A 144 -7.32 -2.96 2.62
C THR A 144 -6.87 -4.05 1.67
N THR A 145 -6.47 -5.21 2.19
CA THR A 145 -6.15 -6.42 1.43
C THR A 145 -6.98 -7.59 1.96
N LYS A 146 -6.87 -8.76 1.32
CA LYS A 146 -7.45 -9.98 1.91
C LYS A 146 -6.64 -10.42 3.13
N ALA A 147 -7.27 -11.26 3.94
CA ALA A 147 -6.64 -11.85 5.12
C ALA A 147 -5.34 -12.59 4.74
N GLY A 148 -4.24 -12.25 5.42
CA GLY A 148 -2.94 -12.89 5.24
C GLY A 148 -2.13 -12.41 4.03
N GLU A 149 -2.61 -11.42 3.26
CA GLU A 149 -1.82 -10.78 2.19
C GLU A 149 -0.94 -9.64 2.71
N CYS A 150 -1.29 -9.06 3.86
CA CYS A 150 -0.53 -7.99 4.49
C CYS A 150 0.65 -8.54 5.30
N LEU A 151 1.87 -8.12 4.97
CA LEU A 151 3.07 -8.49 5.72
C LEU A 151 3.11 -7.88 7.14
N GLU A 152 2.55 -6.68 7.30
CA GLU A 152 2.53 -5.91 8.55
C GLU A 152 1.07 -5.63 8.96
N SER A 153 0.31 -6.69 9.26
CA SER A 153 -1.07 -6.52 9.74
C SER A 153 -1.09 -6.11 11.21
N THR A 154 -1.62 -4.92 11.51
CA THR A 154 -1.97 -4.53 12.89
C THR A 154 -3.27 -5.18 13.37
N ASP A 155 -4.08 -5.73 12.44
CA ASP A 155 -5.35 -6.39 12.73
C ASP A 155 -5.23 -7.91 12.63
N ASN A 156 -5.35 -8.61 13.76
CA ASN A 156 -5.52 -10.06 13.88
C ASN A 156 -6.96 -10.54 13.61
N SER A 157 -7.73 -9.79 12.82
CA SER A 157 -9.12 -10.14 12.52
C SER A 157 -9.19 -11.20 11.42
N SER A 158 -9.58 -12.42 11.77
CA SER A 158 -9.62 -13.58 10.88
C SER A 158 -10.76 -13.56 9.84
N ASN A 159 -11.67 -12.58 9.90
CA ASN A 159 -12.93 -12.60 9.14
C ASN A 159 -13.26 -11.28 8.40
N ALA A 160 -12.36 -10.30 8.38
CA ALA A 160 -12.55 -9.03 7.67
C ALA A 160 -11.31 -8.68 6.83
N ASN A 161 -11.47 -7.80 5.82
CA ASN A 161 -10.34 -7.28 5.06
C ASN A 161 -9.25 -6.78 6.03
N THR A 162 -8.02 -7.26 5.85
CA THR A 162 -6.88 -6.85 6.67
C THR A 162 -6.47 -5.44 6.26
N LYS A 163 -6.25 -4.58 7.26
CA LYS A 163 -5.70 -3.25 7.03
C LYS A 163 -4.18 -3.32 6.97
N CYS A 164 -3.61 -2.76 5.91
CA CYS A 164 -2.19 -2.51 5.77
C CYS A 164 -1.91 -1.03 5.92
N THR A 165 -0.76 -0.71 6.49
CA THR A 165 -0.29 0.67 6.59
C THR A 165 1.13 0.80 6.06
N TYR A 166 1.45 1.96 5.51
CA TYR A 166 2.80 2.34 5.15
C TYR A 166 3.09 3.70 5.78
N ARG A 167 4.26 3.82 6.41
CA ARG A 167 4.71 5.03 7.10
C ARG A 167 5.99 5.54 6.45
N LEU A 168 5.99 6.81 6.07
CA LEU A 168 7.18 7.54 5.67
C LEU A 168 7.46 8.60 6.73
N ARG A 169 8.67 8.58 7.29
CA ARG A 169 9.16 9.62 8.20
C ARG A 169 10.36 10.29 7.58
N SER A 170 10.37 11.63 7.58
CA SER A 170 11.52 12.42 7.13
C SER A 170 11.78 13.58 8.08
N GLU A 171 13.05 13.80 8.38
CA GLU A 171 13.52 15.04 8.97
C GLU A 171 13.69 16.11 7.87
N ILE A 172 13.55 17.38 8.24
CA ILE A 172 13.66 18.55 7.38
C ILE A 172 14.48 19.60 8.10
#